data_AF-A0A8J7CDF1-F1
#
_entry.id   AF-A0A8J7CDF1-F1
#
_cell.length_a   1.000
_cell.length_b   1.000
_cell.length_c   1.000
_cell.angle_alpha   90.00
_cell.angle_beta   90.00
_cell.angle_gamma   90.00
#
_symmetry.space_group_name_H-M   'P 1'
#
loop_
_entity.id
_entity.type
_entity.pdbx_description
1 polymer ?
#
loop_
_entity_poly.entity_id
_entity_poly.type
_entity_poly.pdbx_seq_one_letter_code
_entity_poly.pdbx_strand_id
1 'polypeptide(L)'
;MNRPNLVQKSISRLAIAGAGAALCGFLAASLPVQAKIVEYVLDIENRVPASYSLEIPIQYPGTLSVEADWDCSRILTFKLSSPGSRPVRIRRSGPSPQLLEMAIDEGDLKSGSYYRLDISSLPAGGEGQGRLRIHLPDSPAIVRQRELDALPPEPELPEPEWWAVPSAPPAESSEALTALYREVEAFRNMVVTGPVETAPDPCRWQTSLLVHLAELRDSFADGSTTPEEATIRFYRKVAGAVGMVRELRNSDDPILAGPPPENRKDRNTWLRIRRERIKDMEHEMDVLLDMPKDGYVPELEGQEWTARLVTCLMACERNFEELGRSGSETGTNQELADDTWPFIVAAAKAFTAVDRLAVPARVRLN
;
A
#
# COMPACT_ATOMS: atom_id res chain seq x y z
N MET A 1 -36.07 70.30 -6.66
CA MET A 1 -34.99 69.32 -6.42
C MET A 1 -34.71 68.59 -7.73
N ASN A 2 -33.72 69.07 -8.50
CA ASN A 2 -33.30 68.44 -9.76
C ASN A 2 -32.45 67.20 -9.45
N ARG A 3 -32.87 66.02 -9.91
CA ARG A 3 -32.00 64.85 -9.96
C ARG A 3 -30.93 65.10 -11.03
N PRO A 4 -29.62 65.01 -10.71
CA PRO A 4 -28.60 65.13 -11.73
C PRO A 4 -28.70 63.95 -12.72
N ASN A 5 -28.66 64.26 -14.01
CA ASN A 5 -28.58 63.28 -15.09
C ASN A 5 -27.27 62.48 -14.94
N LEU A 6 -27.38 61.19 -14.61
CA LEU A 6 -26.28 60.26 -14.63
C LEU A 6 -25.91 59.96 -16.09
N VAL A 7 -24.72 60.36 -16.51
CA VAL A 7 -24.15 59.99 -17.81
C VAL A 7 -23.66 58.54 -17.70
N GLN A 8 -24.30 57.64 -18.44
CA GLN A 8 -23.87 56.24 -18.55
C GLN A 8 -22.61 56.19 -19.42
N LYS A 9 -21.47 55.78 -18.84
CA LYS A 9 -20.19 55.70 -19.55
C LYS A 9 -19.88 54.25 -19.93
N SER A 10 -19.26 54.08 -21.10
CA SER A 10 -18.86 52.78 -21.63
C SER A 10 -17.59 52.28 -20.95
N ILE A 11 -17.56 51.01 -20.55
CA ILE A 11 -16.35 50.31 -20.12
C ILE A 11 -15.76 49.61 -21.34
N SER A 12 -14.45 49.78 -21.55
CA SER A 12 -13.73 49.10 -22.62
C SER A 12 -13.22 47.74 -22.14
N ARG A 13 -13.55 46.68 -22.88
CA ARG A 13 -13.06 45.32 -22.64
C ARG A 13 -11.65 45.21 -23.21
N LEU A 14 -10.69 44.74 -22.40
CA LEU A 14 -9.37 44.40 -22.94
C LEU A 14 -9.48 43.03 -23.64
N ALA A 15 -9.18 42.99 -24.94
CA ALA A 15 -9.08 41.72 -25.65
C ALA A 15 -7.73 41.07 -25.32
N ILE A 16 -7.72 40.15 -24.34
CA ILE A 16 -6.55 39.32 -24.07
C ILE A 16 -6.69 38.04 -24.89
N ALA A 17 -5.84 37.90 -25.92
CA ALA A 17 -5.65 36.65 -26.62
C ALA A 17 -4.96 35.67 -25.67
N GLY A 18 -5.68 34.65 -25.22
CA GLY A 18 -5.08 33.52 -24.53
C GLY A 18 -4.11 32.81 -25.49
N ALA A 19 -2.87 32.60 -25.03
CA ALA A 19 -1.84 31.90 -25.79
C ALA A 19 -2.31 30.47 -26.14
N GLY A 20 -2.49 30.22 -27.43
CA GLY A 20 -2.85 28.92 -27.98
C GLY A 20 -1.95 28.63 -29.19
N ALA A 21 -1.21 27.53 -29.10
CA ALA A 21 -0.32 27.01 -30.12
C ALA A 21 -1.03 26.83 -31.48
N ALA A 22 -0.30 27.13 -32.55
CA ALA A 22 -0.76 26.90 -33.92
C ALA A 22 -0.71 25.41 -34.27
N LEU A 23 -1.85 24.85 -34.68
CA LEU A 23 -1.92 23.67 -35.52
C LEU A 23 -3.25 23.67 -36.30
N CYS A 24 -3.14 23.63 -37.62
CA CYS A 24 -4.24 23.51 -38.57
C CYS A 24 -5.01 22.20 -38.39
N GLY A 25 -6.34 22.26 -38.49
CA GLY A 25 -7.19 21.09 -38.66
C GLY A 25 -8.66 21.39 -38.38
N PHE A 26 -9.49 21.38 -39.42
CA PHE A 26 -10.95 21.42 -39.30
C PHE A 26 -11.46 20.19 -38.54
N LEU A 27 -12.10 20.41 -37.40
CA LEU A 27 -13.10 19.53 -36.79
C LEU A 27 -13.86 20.34 -35.74
N ALA A 28 -15.19 20.26 -35.76
CA ALA A 28 -16.05 20.88 -34.77
C ALA A 28 -15.80 20.24 -33.40
N ALA A 29 -14.90 20.84 -32.63
CA ALA A 29 -14.63 20.51 -31.24
C ALA A 29 -15.16 21.65 -30.38
N SER A 30 -16.13 21.36 -29.51
CA SER A 30 -16.49 22.22 -28.39
C SER A 30 -15.23 22.43 -27.54
N LEU A 31 -14.64 23.63 -27.64
CA LEU A 31 -13.46 24.02 -26.87
C LEU A 31 -13.71 23.87 -25.36
N PRO A 32 -12.70 23.45 -24.58
CA PRO A 32 -12.81 23.35 -23.13
C PRO A 32 -12.96 24.77 -22.56
N VAL A 33 -14.12 25.10 -22.01
CA VAL A 33 -14.39 26.44 -21.45
C VAL A 33 -13.75 26.53 -20.06
N GLN A 34 -12.44 26.77 -20.02
CA GLN A 34 -11.70 27.16 -18.81
C GLN A 34 -12.34 28.40 -18.15
N ALA A 35 -12.16 28.53 -16.83
CA ALA A 35 -12.43 29.73 -16.03
C ALA A 35 -12.05 30.99 -16.81
N LYS A 36 -13.05 31.64 -17.39
CA LYS A 36 -12.83 32.77 -18.27
C LYS A 36 -12.68 34.00 -17.39
N ILE A 37 -11.43 34.39 -17.13
CA ILE A 37 -11.13 35.67 -16.53
C ILE A 37 -11.39 36.74 -17.58
N VAL A 38 -12.28 37.69 -17.28
CA VAL A 38 -12.54 38.83 -18.15
C VAL A 38 -12.01 40.09 -17.48
N GLU A 39 -11.09 40.76 -18.14
CA GLU A 39 -10.50 42.01 -17.64
C GLU A 39 -11.14 43.24 -18.30
N TYR A 40 -11.38 44.26 -17.47
CA TYR A 40 -11.91 45.55 -17.87
C TYR A 40 -11.08 46.68 -17.25
N VAL A 41 -11.06 47.82 -17.94
CA VAL A 41 -10.42 49.06 -17.45
C VAL A 41 -11.49 50.09 -17.10
N LEU A 42 -11.32 50.75 -15.96
CA LEU A 42 -12.21 51.78 -15.43
C LEU A 42 -11.49 53.13 -15.46
N ASP A 43 -11.96 54.07 -16.29
CA ASP A 43 -11.43 55.44 -16.30
C ASP A 43 -12.22 56.33 -15.34
N ILE A 44 -11.59 56.77 -14.24
CA ILE A 44 -12.24 57.51 -13.16
C ILE A 44 -11.94 59.02 -13.31
N GLU A 45 -12.89 59.76 -13.88
CA GLU A 45 -12.73 61.20 -14.12
C GLU A 45 -12.93 62.08 -12.87
N ASN A 46 -12.12 63.14 -12.77
CA ASN A 46 -12.14 64.06 -11.64
C ASN A 46 -13.47 64.86 -11.52
N ARG A 47 -13.99 65.00 -10.29
CA ARG A 47 -15.20 65.76 -9.93
C ARG A 47 -16.50 65.45 -10.69
N VAL A 48 -16.53 64.45 -11.56
CA VAL A 48 -17.72 63.99 -12.28
C VAL A 48 -18.26 62.71 -11.61
N PRO A 49 -19.58 62.59 -11.35
CA PRO A 49 -20.16 61.32 -10.96
C PRO A 49 -20.11 60.36 -12.15
N ALA A 50 -19.52 59.18 -11.95
CA ALA A 50 -19.48 58.13 -12.95
C ALA A 50 -20.31 56.91 -12.50
N SER A 51 -21.08 56.37 -13.43
CA SER A 51 -21.79 55.10 -13.26
C SER A 51 -21.50 54.20 -14.44
N TYR A 52 -21.07 52.99 -14.13
CA TYR A 52 -20.80 51.93 -15.09
C TYR A 52 -21.72 50.76 -14.81
N SER A 53 -22.17 50.08 -15.86
CA SER A 53 -23.03 48.91 -15.77
C SER A 53 -22.48 47.84 -16.69
N LEU A 54 -22.18 46.67 -16.14
CA LEU A 54 -21.66 45.51 -16.85
C LEU A 54 -22.65 44.36 -16.75
N GLU A 55 -22.95 43.75 -17.89
CA GLU A 55 -23.69 42.50 -17.95
C GLU A 55 -22.71 41.34 -18.08
N ILE A 56 -22.79 40.42 -17.13
CA ILE A 56 -21.89 39.28 -16.98
C ILE A 56 -22.69 38.03 -17.36
N PRO A 57 -22.43 37.41 -18.52
CA PRO A 57 -23.08 36.16 -18.90
C PRO A 57 -22.51 35.01 -18.07
N ILE A 58 -23.37 34.27 -17.37
CA ILE A 58 -22.99 33.11 -16.55
C ILE A 58 -23.77 31.89 -17.01
N GLN A 59 -23.04 30.82 -17.26
CA GLN A 59 -23.56 29.60 -17.89
C GLN A 59 -23.61 28.40 -16.93
N TYR A 60 -22.79 28.43 -15.87
CA TYR A 60 -22.62 27.32 -14.94
C TYR A 60 -22.77 27.78 -13.49
N PRO A 61 -23.27 26.91 -12.60
CA PRO A 61 -23.31 27.20 -11.17
C PRO A 61 -21.89 27.21 -10.60
N GLY A 62 -21.68 27.93 -9.51
CA GLY A 62 -20.38 28.05 -8.84
C GLY A 62 -20.15 29.45 -8.29
N THR A 63 -18.89 29.83 -8.08
CA THR A 63 -18.55 31.13 -7.49
C THR A 63 -18.19 32.14 -8.57
N LEU A 64 -18.94 33.24 -8.64
CA LEU A 64 -18.53 34.44 -9.36
C LEU A 64 -17.69 35.31 -8.44
N SER A 65 -16.45 35.58 -8.84
CA SER A 65 -15.56 36.50 -8.13
C SER A 65 -15.25 37.73 -8.97
N VAL A 66 -15.28 38.91 -8.36
CA VAL A 66 -14.96 40.20 -8.97
C VAL A 66 -13.88 40.86 -8.13
N GLU A 67 -12.70 40.99 -8.71
CA GLU A 67 -11.57 41.73 -8.14
C GLU A 67 -11.47 43.10 -8.80
N ALA A 68 -11.41 44.16 -8.00
CA ALA A 68 -11.29 45.52 -8.47
C ALA A 68 -10.12 46.23 -7.76
N ASP A 69 -9.25 46.85 -8.53
CA ASP A 69 -8.15 47.68 -8.04
C ASP A 69 -8.13 49.01 -8.80
N TRP A 70 -7.85 50.13 -8.14
CA TRP A 70 -7.70 51.45 -8.76
C TRP A 70 -6.72 52.34 -7.99
N ASP A 71 -6.08 53.24 -8.73
CA ASP A 71 -4.92 54.03 -8.28
C ASP A 71 -5.25 55.43 -7.72
N CYS A 72 -6.53 55.72 -7.45
CA CYS A 72 -6.96 56.99 -6.88
C CYS A 72 -7.66 56.85 -5.53
N SER A 73 -7.67 57.93 -4.73
CA SER A 73 -8.26 57.95 -3.38
C SER A 73 -9.80 57.95 -3.34
N ARG A 74 -10.46 57.71 -4.48
CA ARG A 74 -11.93 57.71 -4.57
C ARG A 74 -12.51 56.41 -4.03
N ILE A 75 -13.64 56.54 -3.34
CA ILE A 75 -14.44 55.39 -2.90
C ILE A 75 -15.41 55.02 -4.01
N LEU A 76 -15.31 53.79 -4.50
CA LEU A 76 -16.25 53.21 -5.45
C LEU A 76 -17.28 52.33 -4.73
N THR A 77 -18.50 52.33 -5.24
CA THR A 77 -19.58 51.45 -4.79
C THR A 77 -19.87 50.42 -5.86
N PHE A 78 -19.73 49.15 -5.50
CA PHE A 78 -20.03 48.00 -6.33
C PHE A 78 -21.36 47.40 -5.89
N LYS A 79 -22.25 47.15 -6.85
CA LYS A 79 -23.55 46.53 -6.64
C LYS A 79 -23.71 45.40 -7.65
N LEU A 80 -23.86 44.18 -7.14
CA LEU A 80 -24.05 42.98 -7.96
C LEU A 80 -25.50 42.48 -7.80
N SER A 81 -26.18 42.33 -8.92
CA SER A 81 -27.60 41.97 -8.98
C SER A 81 -27.79 40.67 -9.77
N SER A 82 -28.65 39.78 -9.25
CA SER A 82 -28.98 38.51 -9.89
C SER A 82 -30.09 38.65 -10.93
N PRO A 83 -30.12 37.76 -11.95
CA PRO A 83 -31.27 37.64 -12.84
C PRO A 83 -32.51 37.19 -12.05
N GLY A 84 -33.64 37.84 -12.28
CA GLY A 84 -34.90 37.56 -11.58
C GLY A 84 -35.08 38.34 -10.28
N SER A 85 -35.47 39.63 -10.40
CA SER A 85 -36.14 40.54 -9.44
C SER A 85 -35.78 40.57 -7.93
N ARG A 86 -34.85 39.75 -7.44
CA ARG A 86 -34.30 39.85 -6.08
C ARG A 86 -33.43 41.11 -6.01
N PRO A 87 -33.59 41.95 -4.97
CA PRO A 87 -32.74 43.12 -4.80
C PRO A 87 -31.27 42.68 -4.60
N VAL A 88 -30.37 43.57 -5.01
CA VAL A 88 -28.91 43.56 -4.78
C VAL A 88 -28.43 42.46 -3.84
N ARG A 89 -27.75 41.44 -4.38
CA ARG A 89 -27.21 40.36 -3.56
C ARG A 89 -26.00 40.82 -2.77
N ILE A 90 -25.15 41.64 -3.38
CA ILE A 90 -23.94 42.17 -2.75
C ILE A 90 -23.80 43.65 -3.06
N ARG A 91 -23.61 44.45 -2.02
CA ARG A 91 -23.21 45.85 -2.11
C ARG A 91 -21.95 46.06 -1.28
N ARG A 92 -20.87 46.51 -1.91
CA ARG A 92 -19.62 46.85 -1.23
C ARG A 92 -19.19 48.25 -1.62
N SER A 93 -18.65 48.99 -0.65
CA SER A 93 -18.13 50.35 -0.84
C SER A 93 -16.89 50.51 0.02
N GLY A 94 -15.85 51.14 -0.51
CA GLY A 94 -14.58 51.30 0.20
C GLY A 94 -13.44 51.72 -0.73
N PRO A 95 -12.20 51.84 -0.21
CA PRO A 95 -11.01 52.10 -1.01
C PRO A 95 -10.60 50.86 -1.84
N SER A 96 -9.62 51.05 -2.73
CA SER A 96 -8.94 49.97 -3.44
C SER A 96 -8.02 49.17 -2.50
N PRO A 97 -7.79 47.86 -2.72
CA PRO A 97 -8.49 46.95 -3.63
C PRO A 97 -9.75 46.33 -2.99
N GLN A 98 -10.65 45.82 -3.82
CA GLN A 98 -11.86 45.10 -3.39
C GLN A 98 -12.05 43.76 -4.08
N LEU A 99 -12.53 42.79 -3.30
CA LEU A 99 -12.95 41.48 -3.74
C LEU A 99 -14.44 41.30 -3.44
N LEU A 100 -15.24 40.86 -4.42
CA LEU A 100 -16.64 40.51 -4.25
C LEU A 100 -16.85 39.07 -4.73
N GLU A 101 -17.40 38.23 -3.87
CA GLU A 101 -17.66 36.82 -4.18
C GLU A 101 -19.14 36.50 -3.99
N MET A 102 -19.71 35.79 -4.96
CA MET A 102 -21.11 35.40 -4.93
C MET A 102 -21.26 33.96 -5.40
N ALA A 103 -21.92 33.13 -4.59
CA ALA A 103 -22.36 31.81 -5.00
C ALA A 103 -23.56 31.91 -5.95
N ILE A 104 -23.49 31.18 -7.05
CA ILE A 104 -24.52 31.06 -8.08
C ILE A 104 -25.03 29.63 -8.04
N ASP A 105 -26.31 29.50 -7.71
CA ASP A 105 -27.00 28.22 -7.70
C ASP A 105 -27.75 27.99 -9.04
N GLU A 106 -28.21 26.75 -9.25
CA GLU A 106 -28.98 26.39 -10.44
C GLU A 106 -30.32 27.13 -10.54
N GLY A 107 -30.88 27.58 -9.41
CA GLY A 107 -32.14 28.32 -9.36
C GLY A 107 -32.01 29.73 -9.95
N ASP A 108 -30.87 30.38 -9.70
CA ASP A 108 -30.56 31.68 -10.27
C ASP A 108 -30.39 31.60 -11.79
N LEU A 109 -29.72 30.56 -12.30
CA LEU A 109 -29.52 30.36 -13.75
C LEU A 109 -30.84 30.15 -14.50
N LYS A 110 -31.83 29.51 -13.86
CA LYS A 110 -33.19 29.36 -14.42
C LYS A 110 -33.94 30.68 -14.52
N SER A 111 -33.62 31.64 -13.66
CA SER A 111 -34.25 32.97 -13.62
C SER A 111 -33.65 33.93 -14.66
N GLY A 112 -32.47 33.62 -15.19
CA GLY A 112 -31.83 34.28 -16.32
C GLY A 112 -30.31 34.01 -16.34
N SER A 113 -29.68 34.28 -17.48
CA SER A 113 -28.26 33.95 -17.73
C SER A 113 -27.30 35.14 -17.57
N TYR A 114 -27.79 36.28 -17.09
CA TYR A 114 -26.99 37.51 -16.98
C TYR A 114 -27.08 38.10 -15.57
N TYR A 115 -25.91 38.41 -15.02
CA TYR A 115 -25.76 39.16 -13.78
C TYR A 115 -25.34 40.58 -14.10
N ARG A 116 -25.82 41.53 -13.30
CA ARG A 116 -25.51 42.95 -13.52
C ARG A 116 -24.61 43.48 -12.41
N LEU A 117 -23.44 43.98 -12.79
CA LEU A 117 -22.52 44.70 -11.92
C LEU A 117 -22.62 46.19 -12.21
N ASP A 118 -23.19 46.93 -11.26
CA ASP A 118 -23.22 48.39 -11.26
C ASP A 118 -22.07 48.93 -10.41
N ILE A 119 -21.25 49.79 -11.00
CA ILE A 119 -20.16 50.48 -10.31
C ILE A 119 -20.50 51.97 -10.32
N SER A 120 -20.51 52.61 -9.16
CA SER A 120 -20.82 54.03 -9.03
C SER A 120 -19.80 54.76 -8.18
N SER A 121 -19.52 56.01 -8.56
CA SER A 121 -18.67 56.94 -7.83
C SER A 121 -19.45 58.21 -7.49
N LEU A 122 -19.23 58.73 -6.28
CA LEU A 122 -19.74 60.04 -5.89
C LEU A 122 -18.81 61.15 -6.41
N PRO A 123 -19.32 62.38 -6.61
CA PRO A 123 -18.48 63.50 -7.05
C PRO A 123 -17.46 63.86 -5.95
N ALA A 124 -16.22 63.40 -6.14
CA ALA A 124 -15.08 63.67 -5.24
C ALA A 124 -13.82 64.03 -6.05
N GLY A 125 -12.79 64.59 -5.42
CA GLY A 125 -11.51 64.85 -6.10
C GLY A 125 -10.71 63.57 -6.38
N GLY A 126 -9.90 63.57 -7.45
CA GLY A 126 -8.98 62.49 -7.80
C GLY A 126 -9.33 61.84 -9.14
N GLU A 127 -8.40 61.91 -10.08
CA GLU A 127 -8.45 61.17 -11.35
C GLU A 127 -7.58 59.92 -11.22
N GLY A 128 -7.98 58.83 -11.89
CA GLY A 128 -7.20 57.61 -11.90
C GLY A 128 -7.76 56.53 -12.82
N GLN A 129 -7.06 55.42 -12.88
CA GLN A 129 -7.44 54.23 -13.62
C GLN A 129 -7.64 53.04 -12.68
N GLY A 130 -8.67 52.25 -12.97
CA GLY A 130 -8.95 51.00 -12.29
C GLY A 130 -8.89 49.81 -13.23
N ARG A 131 -8.59 48.64 -12.67
CA ARG A 131 -8.68 47.34 -13.31
C ARG A 131 -9.72 46.50 -12.58
N LEU A 132 -10.55 45.83 -13.38
CA LEU A 132 -11.57 44.93 -12.90
C LEU A 132 -11.34 43.56 -13.52
N ARG A 133 -11.15 42.52 -12.70
CA ARG A 133 -11.06 41.12 -13.13
C ARG A 133 -12.29 40.38 -12.67
N ILE A 134 -12.97 39.73 -13.59
CA ILE A 134 -14.16 38.93 -13.31
C ILE A 134 -13.84 37.47 -13.58
N HIS A 135 -13.91 36.65 -12.54
CA HIS A 135 -13.72 35.20 -12.57
C HIS A 135 -15.08 34.51 -12.68
N LEU A 136 -15.35 33.92 -13.84
CA LEU A 136 -16.59 33.20 -14.09
C LEU A 136 -16.54 31.76 -13.56
N PRO A 137 -17.66 31.19 -13.08
CA PRO A 137 -17.74 29.78 -12.69
C PRO A 137 -17.32 28.82 -13.81
N ASP A 138 -16.58 27.78 -13.42
CA ASP A 138 -16.15 26.68 -14.32
C ASP A 138 -17.32 25.75 -14.66
N SER A 139 -17.20 25.05 -15.79
CA SER A 139 -18.14 23.96 -16.11
C SER A 139 -17.96 22.77 -15.14
N PRO A 140 -19.02 22.01 -14.82
CA PRO A 140 -18.91 20.83 -13.95
C PRO A 140 -17.91 19.78 -14.42
N ALA A 141 -17.70 19.64 -15.73
CA ALA A 141 -16.74 18.70 -16.30
C ALA A 141 -15.28 19.08 -15.95
N ILE A 142 -14.98 20.37 -15.89
CA ILE A 142 -13.64 20.87 -15.57
C ILE A 142 -13.37 20.76 -14.07
N VAL A 143 -14.38 21.05 -13.24
CA VAL A 143 -14.27 20.83 -11.78
C VAL A 143 -13.94 19.37 -11.50
N ARG A 144 -14.67 18.44 -12.13
CA ARG A 144 -14.43 17.01 -11.99
C ARG A 144 -13.03 16.59 -12.47
N GLN A 145 -12.56 17.15 -13.58
CA GLN A 145 -11.21 16.85 -14.06
C GLN A 145 -10.13 17.35 -13.09
N ARG A 146 -10.26 18.56 -12.55
CA ARG A 146 -9.32 19.07 -11.55
C ARG A 146 -9.35 18.25 -10.26
N GLU A 147 -10.52 17.79 -9.84
CA GLU A 147 -10.65 16.89 -8.69
C GLU A 147 -9.92 15.56 -8.93
N LEU A 148 -10.02 15.00 -10.15
CA LEU A 148 -9.29 13.79 -10.54
C LEU A 148 -7.77 14.04 -10.61
N ASP A 149 -7.35 15.18 -11.17
CA ASP A 149 -5.93 15.55 -11.29
C ASP A 149 -5.31 15.89 -9.92
N ALA A 150 -6.12 16.27 -8.94
CA ALA A 150 -5.71 16.56 -7.56
C ALA A 150 -5.67 15.31 -6.67
N LEU A 151 -6.09 14.13 -7.16
CA LEU A 151 -5.92 12.89 -6.41
C LEU A 151 -4.42 12.60 -6.27
N PRO A 152 -3.94 12.27 -5.06
CA PRO A 152 -2.56 11.83 -4.90
C PRO A 152 -2.32 10.60 -5.79
N PRO A 153 -1.13 10.45 -6.39
CA PRO A 153 -0.81 9.23 -7.12
C PRO A 153 -1.01 8.03 -6.19
N GLU A 154 -1.57 6.95 -6.74
CA GLU A 154 -1.76 5.71 -6.01
C GLU A 154 -0.39 5.25 -5.46
N PRO A 155 -0.30 4.88 -4.17
CA PRO A 155 0.98 4.45 -3.61
C PRO A 155 1.48 3.23 -4.39
N GLU A 156 2.70 3.32 -4.90
CA GLU A 156 3.36 2.18 -5.52
C GLU A 156 3.43 1.04 -4.51
N LEU A 157 2.90 -0.12 -4.88
CA LEU A 157 3.04 -1.32 -4.07
C LEU A 157 4.54 -1.63 -3.97
N PRO A 158 5.05 -1.97 -2.77
CA PRO A 158 6.45 -2.36 -2.65
C PRO A 158 6.71 -3.55 -3.56
N GLU A 159 7.82 -3.50 -4.31
CA GLU A 159 8.25 -4.65 -5.11
C GLU A 159 8.45 -5.85 -4.19
N PRO A 160 8.02 -7.05 -4.61
CA PRO A 160 8.22 -8.24 -3.80
C PRO A 160 9.72 -8.51 -3.65
N GLU A 161 10.12 -8.87 -2.44
CA GLU A 161 11.48 -9.30 -2.14
C GLU A 161 11.90 -10.47 -3.06
N TRP A 162 13.18 -10.53 -3.44
CA TRP A 162 13.69 -11.48 -4.43
C TRP A 162 13.43 -12.96 -4.06
N TRP A 163 13.47 -13.30 -2.76
CA TRP A 163 13.22 -14.64 -2.25
C TRP A 163 11.72 -15.00 -2.22
N ALA A 164 10.84 -14.01 -2.32
CA ALA A 164 9.39 -14.22 -2.36
C ALA A 164 8.90 -14.55 -3.78
N VAL A 165 9.68 -14.21 -4.81
CA VAL A 165 9.37 -14.46 -6.21
C VAL A 165 9.70 -15.91 -6.58
N PRO A 166 8.82 -16.62 -7.32
CA PRO A 166 9.11 -17.97 -7.81
C PRO A 166 10.36 -18.00 -8.70
N SER A 167 11.23 -18.99 -8.49
CA SER A 167 12.42 -19.23 -9.32
C SER A 167 12.38 -20.61 -9.97
N ALA A 168 12.87 -20.71 -11.20
CA ALA A 168 12.91 -21.96 -11.97
C ALA A 168 14.36 -22.44 -12.14
N PRO A 169 14.59 -23.77 -12.17
CA PRO A 169 15.93 -24.30 -12.39
C PRO A 169 16.44 -23.92 -13.80
N PRO A 170 17.74 -23.68 -13.98
CA PRO A 170 18.35 -23.51 -15.30
C PRO A 170 18.05 -24.69 -16.24
N ALA A 171 17.96 -24.44 -17.55
CA ALA A 171 17.51 -25.43 -18.55
C ALA A 171 18.36 -26.72 -18.59
N GLU A 172 19.65 -26.64 -18.25
CA GLU A 172 20.60 -27.76 -18.27
C GLU A 172 20.95 -28.27 -16.86
N SER A 173 20.04 -28.07 -15.89
CA SER A 173 20.25 -28.48 -14.50
C SER A 173 20.29 -30.00 -14.33
N SER A 174 21.11 -30.46 -13.38
CA SER A 174 21.09 -31.85 -12.94
C SER A 174 19.74 -32.20 -12.28
N GLU A 175 19.41 -33.50 -12.22
CA GLU A 175 18.21 -33.97 -11.51
C GLU A 175 18.23 -33.56 -10.02
N ALA A 176 19.40 -33.61 -9.39
CA ALA A 176 19.57 -33.21 -7.99
C ALA A 176 19.34 -31.71 -7.77
N LEU A 177 19.84 -30.85 -8.68
CA LEU A 177 19.58 -29.40 -8.62
C LEU A 177 18.10 -29.10 -8.88
N THR A 178 17.49 -29.78 -9.85
CA THR A 178 16.05 -29.66 -10.14
C THR A 178 15.21 -30.07 -8.93
N ALA A 179 15.61 -31.12 -8.21
CA ALA A 179 14.96 -31.53 -6.97
C ALA A 179 15.10 -30.48 -5.88
N LEU A 180 16.26 -29.84 -5.73
CA LEU A 180 16.46 -28.74 -4.78
C LEU A 180 15.51 -27.57 -5.08
N TYR A 181 15.45 -27.11 -6.34
CA TYR A 181 14.50 -26.07 -6.75
C TYR A 181 13.07 -26.45 -6.40
N ARG A 182 12.65 -27.68 -6.72
CA ARG A 182 11.29 -28.14 -6.43
C ARG A 182 10.95 -28.09 -4.94
N GLU A 183 11.83 -28.58 -4.07
CA GLU A 183 11.55 -28.61 -2.62
C GLU A 183 11.62 -27.21 -2.00
N VAL A 184 12.55 -26.34 -2.44
CA VAL A 184 12.64 -24.94 -1.99
C VAL A 184 11.43 -24.13 -2.45
N GLU A 185 10.99 -24.28 -3.70
CA GLU A 185 9.80 -23.60 -4.22
C GLU A 185 8.50 -24.12 -3.57
N ALA A 186 8.43 -25.40 -3.24
CA ALA A 186 7.30 -25.93 -2.47
C ALA A 186 7.23 -25.29 -1.08
N PHE A 187 8.37 -25.13 -0.39
CA PHE A 187 8.43 -24.41 0.87
C PHE A 187 8.10 -22.92 0.72
N ARG A 188 8.68 -22.24 -0.30
CA ARG A 188 8.39 -20.84 -0.63
C ARG A 188 6.89 -20.62 -0.83
N ASN A 189 6.25 -21.47 -1.62
CA ASN A 189 4.83 -21.33 -1.90
C ASN A 189 3.99 -21.43 -0.62
N MET A 190 4.34 -22.32 0.31
CA MET A 190 3.65 -22.40 1.60
C MET A 190 3.84 -21.13 2.44
N VAL A 191 5.06 -20.59 2.49
CA VAL A 191 5.38 -19.41 3.32
C VAL A 191 4.80 -18.11 2.72
N VAL A 192 4.85 -17.94 1.40
CA VAL A 192 4.47 -16.70 0.71
C VAL A 192 2.98 -16.65 0.36
N THR A 193 2.40 -17.78 -0.07
CA THR A 193 0.99 -17.84 -0.52
C THR A 193 0.05 -18.47 0.50
N GLY A 194 0.56 -18.79 1.69
CA GLY A 194 -0.25 -19.31 2.78
C GLY A 194 -1.45 -18.41 3.08
N PRO A 195 -2.59 -18.94 3.56
CA PRO A 195 -3.76 -18.14 3.87
C PRO A 195 -3.39 -17.01 4.85
N VAL A 196 -3.79 -15.78 4.52
CA VAL A 196 -3.52 -14.58 5.34
C VAL A 196 -4.10 -14.71 6.77
N GLU A 197 -5.14 -15.52 6.93
CA GLU A 197 -5.76 -15.82 8.24
C GLU A 197 -4.96 -16.84 9.08
N THR A 198 -4.09 -17.65 8.46
CA THR A 198 -3.20 -18.63 9.14
C THR A 198 -1.75 -18.14 9.25
N ALA A 199 -1.52 -16.83 9.10
CA ALA A 199 -0.18 -16.25 9.05
C ALA A 199 0.32 -15.72 10.42
N PRO A 200 0.47 -16.57 11.44
CA PRO A 200 1.64 -16.44 12.29
C PRO A 200 2.55 -17.62 11.96
N ASP A 201 3.75 -17.35 11.46
CA ASP A 201 4.89 -18.23 11.71
C ASP A 201 5.12 -18.19 13.23
N PRO A 202 4.50 -19.11 13.99
CA PRO A 202 4.34 -18.92 15.44
C PRO A 202 5.69 -19.08 16.14
N CYS A 203 6.58 -19.82 15.51
CA CYS A 203 7.93 -20.08 15.96
C CYS A 203 8.97 -19.14 15.31
N ARG A 204 8.58 -18.25 14.39
CA ARG A 204 9.43 -17.20 13.77
C ARG A 204 10.72 -17.71 13.10
N TRP A 205 10.66 -18.81 12.36
CA TRP A 205 11.80 -19.37 11.63
C TRP A 205 11.61 -19.49 10.11
N GLN A 206 10.37 -19.45 9.62
CA GLN A 206 10.02 -19.84 8.25
C GLN A 206 10.62 -18.90 7.20
N THR A 207 10.43 -17.58 7.37
CA THR A 207 10.96 -16.58 6.42
C THR A 207 12.48 -16.58 6.40
N SER A 208 13.13 -16.58 7.57
CA SER A 208 14.59 -16.59 7.65
C SER A 208 15.20 -17.85 7.06
N LEU A 209 14.57 -19.02 7.28
CA LEU A 209 14.99 -20.25 6.62
C LEU A 209 14.77 -20.20 5.10
N LEU A 210 13.64 -19.62 4.65
CA LEU A 210 13.36 -19.50 3.22
C LEU A 210 14.42 -18.65 2.51
N VAL A 211 14.82 -17.52 3.10
CA VAL A 211 15.91 -16.69 2.59
C VAL A 211 17.19 -17.53 2.45
N HIS A 212 17.60 -18.20 3.54
CA HIS A 212 18.78 -19.06 3.55
C HIS A 212 18.73 -20.16 2.48
N LEU A 213 17.59 -20.85 2.34
CA LEU A 213 17.43 -21.91 1.34
C LEU A 213 17.41 -21.38 -0.11
N ALA A 214 16.87 -20.18 -0.33
CA ALA A 214 16.90 -19.53 -1.64
C ALA A 214 18.33 -19.12 -2.02
N GLU A 215 19.07 -18.51 -1.09
CA GLU A 215 20.50 -18.18 -1.28
C GLU A 215 21.32 -19.43 -1.61
N LEU A 216 21.09 -20.51 -0.87
CA LEU A 216 21.78 -21.77 -1.07
C LEU A 216 21.43 -22.42 -2.43
N ARG A 217 20.16 -22.44 -2.80
CA ARG A 217 19.68 -22.91 -4.11
C ARG A 217 20.37 -22.17 -5.25
N ASP A 218 20.42 -20.84 -5.16
CA ASP A 218 21.00 -20.01 -6.21
C ASP A 218 22.54 -20.17 -6.25
N SER A 219 23.19 -20.33 -5.09
CA SER A 219 24.62 -20.65 -4.99
C SER A 219 25.00 -22.00 -5.60
N PHE A 220 24.11 -22.99 -5.52
CA PHE A 220 24.30 -24.26 -6.22
C PHE A 220 24.08 -24.14 -7.74
N ALA A 221 23.20 -23.25 -8.18
CA ALA A 221 22.91 -23.04 -9.60
C ALA A 221 24.03 -22.30 -10.32
N ASP A 222 24.66 -21.32 -9.67
CA ASP A 222 25.79 -20.57 -10.22
C ASP A 222 27.16 -21.22 -9.93
N GLY A 223 27.20 -22.22 -9.04
CA GLY A 223 28.41 -22.94 -8.65
C GLY A 223 29.38 -22.10 -7.81
N SER A 224 28.90 -21.02 -7.19
CA SER A 224 29.72 -20.10 -6.40
C SER A 224 30.17 -20.70 -5.07
N THR A 225 29.26 -21.40 -4.37
CA THR A 225 29.51 -21.89 -3.01
C THR A 225 28.76 -23.19 -2.75
N THR A 226 29.41 -24.12 -2.04
CA THR A 226 28.78 -25.31 -1.48
C THR A 226 28.86 -25.25 0.05
N PRO A 227 27.79 -25.61 0.77
CA PRO A 227 27.79 -25.58 2.22
C PRO A 227 28.82 -26.56 2.79
N GLU A 228 29.38 -26.23 3.94
CA GLU A 228 30.34 -27.09 4.63
C GLU A 228 29.72 -28.43 5.07
N GLU A 229 30.55 -29.48 5.20
CA GLU A 229 30.12 -30.81 5.65
C GLU A 229 29.43 -30.76 7.03
N ALA A 230 29.81 -29.82 7.89
CA ALA A 230 29.17 -29.60 9.17
C ALA A 230 27.70 -29.14 9.02
N THR A 231 27.46 -28.20 8.11
CA THR A 231 26.14 -27.67 7.76
C THR A 231 25.27 -28.76 7.14
N ILE A 232 25.83 -29.54 6.21
CA ILE A 232 25.14 -30.69 5.59
C ILE A 232 24.75 -31.72 6.66
N ARG A 233 25.66 -32.02 7.59
CA ARG A 233 25.38 -32.92 8.71
C ARG A 233 24.26 -32.40 9.61
N PHE A 234 24.24 -31.10 9.89
CA PHE A 234 23.15 -30.47 10.64
C PHE A 234 21.81 -30.65 9.92
N TYR A 235 21.74 -30.34 8.62
CA TYR A 235 20.53 -30.56 7.80
C TYR A 235 20.05 -32.01 7.82
N ARG A 236 20.99 -32.96 7.69
CA ARG A 236 20.69 -34.39 7.75
C ARG A 236 20.12 -34.80 9.11
N LYS A 237 20.69 -34.29 10.21
CA LYS A 237 20.19 -34.54 11.58
C LYS A 237 18.81 -33.93 11.79
N VAL A 238 18.56 -32.70 11.35
CA VAL A 238 17.24 -32.06 11.43
C VAL A 238 16.20 -32.88 10.64
N ALA A 239 16.51 -33.25 9.39
CA ALA A 239 15.62 -34.08 8.58
C ALA A 239 15.34 -35.44 9.23
N GLY A 240 16.36 -36.05 9.85
CA GLY A 240 16.23 -37.29 10.63
C GLY A 240 15.31 -37.12 11.86
N ALA A 241 15.48 -36.05 12.62
CA ALA A 241 14.63 -35.74 13.77
C ALA A 241 13.16 -35.53 13.35
N VAL A 242 12.91 -34.83 12.24
CA VAL A 242 11.56 -34.71 11.67
C VAL A 242 11.00 -36.08 11.27
N GLY A 243 11.84 -36.99 10.76
CA GLY A 243 11.49 -38.38 10.51
C GLY A 243 11.02 -39.10 11.78
N MET A 244 11.79 -39.02 12.86
CA MET A 244 11.45 -39.65 14.15
C MET A 244 10.14 -39.11 14.73
N VAL A 245 9.94 -37.78 14.73
CA VAL A 245 8.69 -37.16 15.22
C VAL A 245 7.50 -37.56 14.33
N ARG A 246 7.71 -37.73 13.02
CA ARG A 246 6.67 -38.22 12.11
C ARG A 246 6.28 -39.66 12.41
N GLU A 247 7.27 -40.52 12.68
CA GLU A 247 7.03 -41.91 13.07
C GLU A 247 6.27 -41.98 14.39
N LEU A 248 6.60 -41.13 15.36
CA LEU A 248 5.83 -41.00 16.61
C LEU A 248 4.38 -40.59 16.33
N ARG A 249 4.17 -39.54 15.52
CA ARG A 249 2.84 -39.02 15.17
C ARG A 249 1.95 -40.08 14.49
N ASN A 250 2.54 -40.90 13.63
CA ASN A 250 1.83 -41.88 12.82
C ASN A 250 1.94 -43.31 13.38
N SER A 251 2.44 -43.48 14.62
CA SER A 251 2.65 -44.80 15.18
C SER A 251 1.31 -45.48 15.50
N ASP A 252 1.20 -46.77 15.19
CA ASP A 252 0.09 -47.62 15.69
C ASP A 252 0.46 -48.35 16.99
N ASP A 253 1.69 -48.14 17.50
CA ASP A 253 2.14 -48.80 18.72
C ASP A 253 1.36 -48.25 19.93
N PRO A 254 0.64 -49.09 20.70
CA PRO A 254 -0.12 -48.65 21.87
C PRO A 254 0.74 -47.97 22.96
N ILE A 255 2.05 -48.18 22.95
CA ILE A 255 3.00 -47.52 23.85
C ILE A 255 3.30 -46.09 23.38
N LEU A 256 3.30 -45.84 22.06
CA LEU A 256 3.67 -44.57 21.44
C LEU A 256 2.47 -43.71 21.01
N ALA A 257 1.33 -44.29 20.69
CA ALA A 257 0.13 -43.57 20.26
C ALA A 257 -1.16 -43.99 20.98
N GLY A 258 -1.12 -45.04 21.80
CA GLY A 258 -2.26 -45.48 22.58
C GLY A 258 -2.52 -44.62 23.83
N PRO A 259 -3.77 -44.59 24.33
CA PRO A 259 -4.08 -43.92 25.59
C PRO A 259 -3.36 -44.60 26.76
N PRO A 260 -3.07 -43.87 27.85
CA PRO A 260 -2.46 -44.47 29.03
C PRO A 260 -3.42 -45.50 29.65
N PRO A 261 -2.91 -46.59 30.26
CA PRO A 261 -3.73 -47.49 31.06
C PRO A 261 -4.46 -46.76 32.20
N GLU A 262 -5.71 -47.14 32.48
CA GLU A 262 -6.49 -46.56 33.60
C GLU A 262 -5.87 -46.90 34.97
N ASN A 263 -5.34 -48.12 35.10
CA ASN A 263 -4.69 -48.58 36.33
C ASN A 263 -3.38 -47.80 36.59
N ARG A 264 -3.24 -47.24 37.79
CA ARG A 264 -2.07 -46.43 38.18
C ARG A 264 -0.73 -47.16 38.03
N LYS A 265 -0.65 -48.46 38.38
CA LYS A 265 0.61 -49.23 38.32
C LYS A 265 1.01 -49.50 36.86
N ASP A 266 0.03 -49.84 36.04
CA ASP A 266 0.25 -50.10 34.62
C ASP A 266 0.59 -48.81 33.88
N ARG A 267 -0.07 -47.70 34.23
CA ARG A 267 0.26 -46.35 33.74
C ARG A 267 1.69 -45.94 34.04
N ASN A 268 2.18 -46.18 35.26
CA ASN A 268 3.58 -45.89 35.61
C ASN A 268 4.56 -46.73 34.79
N THR A 269 4.22 -48.00 34.55
CA THR A 269 5.04 -48.91 33.75
C THR A 269 5.06 -48.48 32.28
N TRP A 270 3.90 -48.13 31.74
CA TRP A 270 3.71 -47.59 30.40
C TRP A 270 4.51 -46.30 30.21
N LEU A 271 4.41 -45.33 31.14
CA LEU A 271 5.17 -44.07 31.08
C LEU A 271 6.68 -44.28 31.07
N ARG A 272 7.17 -45.26 31.84
CA ARG A 272 8.60 -45.60 31.86
C ARG A 272 9.05 -46.17 30.52
N ILE A 273 8.32 -47.14 29.96
CA ILE A 273 8.69 -47.76 28.68
C ILE A 273 8.62 -46.73 27.55
N ARG A 274 7.59 -45.88 27.55
CA ARG A 274 7.46 -44.80 26.57
C ARG A 274 8.64 -43.84 26.62
N ARG A 275 9.02 -43.34 27.81
CA ARG A 275 10.19 -42.46 27.98
C ARG A 275 11.47 -43.09 27.45
N GLU A 276 11.72 -44.35 27.76
CA GLU A 276 12.90 -45.06 27.24
C GLU A 276 12.90 -45.14 25.71
N ARG A 277 11.74 -45.21 25.05
CA ARG A 277 11.64 -45.26 23.59
C ARG A 277 11.84 -43.92 22.89
N ILE A 278 11.45 -42.82 23.52
CA ILE A 278 11.60 -41.47 22.94
C ILE A 278 12.89 -40.77 23.34
N LYS A 279 13.61 -41.30 24.36
CA LYS A 279 14.83 -40.70 24.91
C LYS A 279 15.89 -40.37 23.86
N ASP A 280 16.12 -41.27 22.91
CA ASP A 280 17.14 -41.04 21.86
C ASP A 280 16.72 -39.89 20.93
N MET A 281 15.42 -39.75 20.65
CA MET A 281 14.87 -38.63 19.88
C MET A 281 14.96 -37.31 20.66
N GLU A 282 14.63 -37.31 21.95
CA GLU A 282 14.80 -36.13 22.83
C GLU A 282 16.27 -35.69 22.87
N HIS A 283 17.18 -36.65 23.07
CA HIS A 283 18.62 -36.38 23.08
C HIS A 283 19.13 -35.79 21.76
N GLU A 284 18.67 -36.30 20.61
CA GLU A 284 19.06 -35.77 19.31
C GLU A 284 18.54 -34.34 19.08
N MET A 285 17.34 -34.00 19.56
CA MET A 285 16.84 -32.62 19.50
C MET A 285 17.63 -31.66 20.40
N ASP A 286 18.03 -32.09 21.59
CA ASP A 286 18.91 -31.31 22.48
C ASP A 286 20.28 -31.05 21.81
N VAL A 287 20.87 -32.09 21.20
CA VAL A 287 22.12 -31.95 20.43
C VAL A 287 21.95 -30.94 19.29
N LEU A 288 20.84 -31.02 18.54
CA LEU A 288 20.55 -30.08 17.45
C LEU A 288 20.44 -28.62 17.91
N LEU A 289 19.94 -28.36 19.12
CA LEU A 289 19.86 -27.00 19.68
C LEU A 289 21.24 -26.39 19.99
N ASP A 290 22.22 -27.22 20.31
CA ASP A 290 23.55 -26.76 20.74
C ASP A 290 24.56 -26.73 19.58
N MET A 291 24.35 -27.51 18.51
CA MET A 291 25.22 -27.53 17.34
C MET A 291 25.56 -26.12 16.77
N PRO A 292 24.62 -25.18 16.60
CA PRO A 292 24.95 -23.87 16.04
C PRO A 292 25.69 -22.91 17.01
N LYS A 293 25.69 -23.16 18.32
CA LYS A 293 26.19 -22.20 19.34
C LYS A 293 27.70 -22.30 19.57
N ASP A 294 28.28 -23.49 19.47
CA ASP A 294 29.64 -23.76 19.90
C ASP A 294 30.63 -23.86 18.73
N GLY A 295 30.33 -23.18 17.60
CA GLY A 295 31.17 -23.18 16.41
C GLY A 295 31.27 -24.52 15.68
N TYR A 296 30.39 -25.50 15.99
CA TYR A 296 30.35 -26.77 15.26
C TYR A 296 29.80 -26.60 13.85
N VAL A 297 28.97 -25.58 13.61
CA VAL A 297 28.43 -25.23 12.29
C VAL A 297 28.60 -23.72 12.06
N PRO A 298 29.82 -23.26 11.71
CA PRO A 298 30.14 -21.82 11.63
C PRO A 298 29.25 -21.05 10.64
N GLU A 299 28.88 -21.66 9.50
CA GLU A 299 28.00 -21.03 8.50
C GLU A 299 26.61 -20.68 9.04
N LEU A 300 26.18 -21.36 10.11
CA LEU A 300 24.88 -21.14 10.74
C LEU A 300 24.99 -20.36 12.06
N GLU A 301 26.18 -19.88 12.43
CA GLU A 301 26.35 -19.06 13.62
C GLU A 301 25.59 -17.73 13.46
N GLY A 302 24.78 -17.36 14.46
CA GLY A 302 23.92 -16.18 14.41
C GLY A 302 22.61 -16.37 13.61
N GLN A 303 22.40 -17.51 12.97
CA GLN A 303 21.14 -17.83 12.28
C GLN A 303 20.07 -18.26 13.29
N GLU A 304 19.26 -17.29 13.76
CA GLU A 304 18.21 -17.53 14.78
C GLU A 304 17.18 -18.60 14.38
N TRP A 305 16.98 -18.81 13.08
CA TRP A 305 16.03 -19.79 12.57
C TRP A 305 16.37 -21.21 12.99
N THR A 306 17.66 -21.53 13.22
CA THR A 306 18.11 -22.88 13.60
C THR A 306 17.50 -23.31 14.94
N ALA A 307 17.76 -22.52 16.00
CA ALA A 307 17.24 -22.78 17.34
C ALA A 307 15.71 -22.71 17.39
N ARG A 308 15.11 -21.77 16.64
CA ARG A 308 13.65 -21.62 16.57
C ARG A 308 12.97 -22.80 15.89
N LEU A 309 13.49 -23.29 14.77
CA LEU A 309 12.99 -24.47 14.08
C LEU A 309 13.05 -25.70 14.99
N VAL A 310 14.20 -25.95 15.61
CA VAL A 310 14.38 -27.13 16.48
C VAL A 310 13.49 -27.03 17.72
N THR A 311 13.36 -25.85 18.34
CA THR A 311 12.43 -25.62 19.46
C THR A 311 10.98 -25.87 19.03
N CYS A 312 10.61 -25.43 17.83
CA CYS A 312 9.28 -25.66 17.27
C CYS A 312 9.01 -27.15 17.04
N LEU A 313 10.00 -27.88 16.52
CA LEU A 313 9.94 -29.33 16.36
C LEU A 313 9.76 -30.05 17.71
N MET A 314 10.48 -29.63 18.75
CA MET A 314 10.31 -30.16 20.11
C MET A 314 8.90 -29.86 20.66
N ALA A 315 8.32 -28.69 20.36
CA ALA A 315 6.96 -28.37 20.76
C ALA A 315 5.92 -29.28 20.06
N CYS A 316 6.12 -29.56 18.76
CA CYS A 316 5.31 -30.54 18.03
C CYS A 316 5.45 -31.95 18.63
N GLU A 317 6.67 -32.37 18.94
CA GLU A 317 6.93 -33.66 19.59
C GLU A 317 6.20 -33.77 20.94
N ARG A 318 6.33 -32.76 21.81
CA ARG A 318 5.63 -32.72 23.10
C ARG A 318 4.12 -32.77 22.96
N ASN A 319 3.53 -32.11 21.95
CA ASN A 319 2.11 -32.24 21.67
C ASN A 319 1.72 -33.70 21.41
N PHE A 320 2.47 -34.39 20.55
CA PHE A 320 2.22 -35.80 20.25
C PHE A 320 2.49 -36.70 21.47
N GLU A 321 3.41 -36.31 22.34
CA GLU A 321 3.62 -36.98 23.62
C GLU A 321 2.40 -36.82 24.56
N GLU A 322 1.86 -35.61 24.67
CA GLU A 322 0.68 -35.30 25.49
C GLU A 322 -0.57 -36.03 25.01
N LEU A 323 -0.80 -36.11 23.70
CA LEU A 323 -1.90 -36.90 23.13
C LEU A 323 -1.81 -38.37 23.56
N GLY A 324 -0.61 -38.94 23.56
CA GLY A 324 -0.38 -40.29 24.09
C GLY A 324 -0.64 -40.41 25.60
N ARG A 325 -0.38 -39.34 26.38
CA ARG A 325 -0.54 -39.35 27.85
C ARG A 325 -1.95 -39.03 28.34
N SER A 326 -2.75 -38.27 27.59
CA SER A 326 -4.01 -37.69 28.09
C SER A 326 -5.21 -37.98 27.18
N GLY A 327 -5.00 -38.58 26.01
CA GLY A 327 -6.05 -38.77 25.00
C GLY A 327 -6.25 -37.54 24.11
N SER A 328 -7.05 -37.69 23.04
CA SER A 328 -7.13 -36.74 21.91
C SER A 328 -7.72 -35.36 22.20
N GLU A 329 -8.20 -35.09 23.41
CA GLU A 329 -9.00 -33.89 23.72
C GLU A 329 -8.25 -32.80 24.53
N THR A 330 -6.96 -32.97 24.86
CA THR A 330 -6.29 -32.10 25.86
C THR A 330 -4.83 -31.69 25.57
N GLY A 331 -4.32 -31.87 24.35
CA GLY A 331 -2.94 -31.45 24.00
C GLY A 331 -2.74 -29.94 24.06
N THR A 332 -1.79 -29.45 24.85
CA THR A 332 -1.58 -28.01 25.12
C THR A 332 -0.97 -27.25 23.93
N ASN A 333 -0.57 -27.96 22.87
CA ASN A 333 0.11 -27.42 21.69
C ASN A 333 -0.49 -27.94 20.37
N GLN A 334 -1.77 -28.36 20.37
CA GLN A 334 -2.39 -28.96 19.19
C GLN A 334 -2.44 -28.00 18.01
N GLU A 335 -2.95 -26.79 18.21
CA GLU A 335 -3.03 -25.76 17.16
C GLU A 335 -1.64 -25.44 16.59
N LEU A 336 -0.65 -25.23 17.46
CA LEU A 336 0.74 -25.00 17.06
C LEU A 336 1.29 -26.14 16.19
N ALA A 337 1.04 -27.39 16.58
CA ALA A 337 1.51 -28.56 15.86
C ALA A 337 0.80 -28.71 14.51
N ASP A 338 -0.52 -28.53 14.45
CA ASP A 338 -1.29 -28.64 13.21
C ASP A 338 -0.90 -27.54 12.21
N ASP A 339 -0.69 -26.32 12.68
CA ASP A 339 -0.32 -25.18 11.84
C ASP A 339 1.14 -25.26 11.36
N THR A 340 2.06 -25.70 12.22
CA THR A 340 3.51 -25.62 11.90
C THR A 340 4.06 -26.90 11.26
N TRP A 341 3.46 -28.05 11.53
CA TRP A 341 3.99 -29.33 11.07
C TRP A 341 4.17 -29.42 9.54
N PRO A 342 3.23 -28.97 8.69
CA PRO A 342 3.42 -28.98 7.25
C PRO A 342 4.69 -28.24 6.81
N PHE A 343 4.99 -27.10 7.43
CA PHE A 343 6.18 -26.29 7.14
C PHE A 343 7.45 -27.01 7.57
N ILE A 344 7.48 -27.60 8.76
CA ILE A 344 8.62 -28.40 9.25
C ILE A 344 8.91 -29.56 8.29
N VAL A 345 7.87 -30.24 7.79
CA VAL A 345 8.01 -31.31 6.81
C VAL A 345 8.59 -30.81 5.49
N ALA A 346 8.13 -29.65 4.99
CA ALA A 346 8.66 -29.05 3.77
C ALA A 346 10.13 -28.62 3.92
N ALA A 347 10.49 -28.00 5.05
CA ALA A 347 11.87 -27.65 5.37
C ALA A 347 12.78 -28.90 5.40
N ALA A 348 12.35 -29.99 6.02
CA ALA A 348 13.11 -31.25 6.05
C ALA A 348 13.33 -31.86 4.65
N LYS A 349 12.37 -31.71 3.73
CA LYS A 349 12.54 -32.13 2.34
C LYS A 349 13.58 -31.27 1.61
N ALA A 350 13.55 -29.95 1.81
CA ALA A 350 14.57 -29.06 1.26
C ALA A 350 15.97 -29.40 1.79
N PHE A 351 16.12 -29.65 3.10
CA PHE A 351 17.37 -30.14 3.70
C PHE A 351 17.86 -31.46 3.08
N THR A 352 16.95 -32.41 2.84
CA THR A 352 17.28 -33.68 2.19
C THR A 352 17.74 -33.46 0.73
N ALA A 353 17.15 -32.50 0.02
CA ALA A 353 17.56 -32.17 -1.34
C ALA A 353 18.95 -31.52 -1.37
N VAL A 354 19.26 -30.64 -0.41
CA VAL A 354 20.61 -30.09 -0.21
C VAL A 354 21.61 -31.21 0.05
N ASP A 355 21.33 -32.12 0.99
CA ASP A 355 22.22 -33.25 1.32
C ASP A 355 22.53 -34.09 0.07
N ARG A 356 21.52 -34.45 -0.73
CA ARG A 356 21.70 -35.22 -1.96
C ARG A 356 22.56 -34.53 -3.00
N LEU A 357 22.44 -33.21 -3.10
CA LEU A 357 23.22 -32.43 -4.06
C LEU A 357 24.67 -32.24 -3.58
N ALA A 358 24.86 -32.14 -2.27
CA ALA A 358 26.16 -31.90 -1.66
C ALA A 358 27.01 -33.17 -1.50
N VAL A 359 26.41 -34.37 -1.44
CA VAL A 359 27.16 -35.63 -1.50
C VAL A 359 27.86 -35.69 -2.87
N PRO A 360 29.20 -35.57 -2.93
CA PRO A 360 29.89 -35.66 -4.19
C PRO A 360 29.65 -37.05 -4.80
N ALA A 361 29.68 -37.15 -6.13
CA ALA A 361 29.63 -38.41 -6.89
C ALA A 361 30.88 -39.32 -6.65
N ARG A 362 31.41 -39.35 -5.43
CA ARG A 362 32.63 -40.07 -5.02
C ARG A 362 32.42 -41.55 -4.69
N VAL A 363 31.23 -42.11 -4.92
CA VAL A 363 31.00 -43.56 -4.88
C VAL A 363 30.23 -44.02 -6.12
N ARG A 364 30.83 -43.84 -7.29
CA ARG A 364 30.63 -44.69 -8.47
C ARG A 364 31.98 -45.02 -9.09
N LEU A 365 32.84 -45.67 -8.31
CA LEU A 365 33.92 -46.50 -8.87
C LEU A 365 33.50 -47.95 -8.62
N ASN A 366 33.60 -48.73 -9.70
CA ASN A 366 33.11 -50.10 -9.88
C ASN A 366 33.44 -51.08 -8.75
#